data_AF-A0A0D1IWS4-F1
#
_entry.id   AF-A0A0D1IWS4-F1
#
_cell.length_a   1.000
_cell.length_b   1.000
_cell.length_c   1.000
_cell.angle_alpha   90.00
_cell.angle_beta   90.00
_cell.angle_gamma   90.00
#
_symmetry.space_group_name_H-M   'P 1'
#
loop_
_entity.id
_entity.type
_entity.pdbx_description
1 polymer ?
#
loop_
_entity_poly.entity_id
_entity_poly.type
_entity_poly.pdbx_seq_one_letter_code
_entity_poly.pdbx_strand_id
1 'polypeptide(L)' 'MKKAVVIDVLTAPKFNFDEGLWEVEVVYKDSINNQEKTSLFVKTKADALKIRKGFILPVKE' A
#
# COMPACT_ATOMS: atom_id res chain seq x y z
N MET A 1 -4.30 16.75 -5.83
CA MET A 1 -4.61 15.37 -5.38
C MET A 1 -4.25 14.38 -6.47
N LYS A 2 -3.12 13.69 -6.34
CA LYS A 2 -2.76 12.58 -7.23
C LYS A 2 -3.47 11.30 -6.77
N LYS A 3 -3.90 10.48 -7.73
CA LYS A 3 -4.50 9.17 -7.47
C LYS A 3 -3.47 8.11 -7.87
N ALA A 4 -3.01 7.32 -6.92
CA ALA A 4 -2.17 6.17 -7.20
C ALA A 4 -3.03 4.90 -7.18
N VAL A 5 -2.82 4.03 -8.16
CA VAL A 5 -3.47 2.72 -8.19
C VAL A 5 -2.48 1.69 -7.69
N VAL A 6 -2.83 0.98 -6.61
CA VAL A 6 -2.11 -0.21 -6.16
C VAL A 6 -2.31 -1.29 -7.21
N ILE A 7 -1.25 -1.64 -7.92
CA ILE A 7 -1.28 -2.64 -9.00
C ILE A 7 -0.82 -4.01 -8.54
N ASP A 8 0.00 -4.07 -7.49
CA ASP A 8 0.47 -5.33 -6.92
C ASP A 8 0.70 -5.24 -5.40
N VAL A 9 0.53 -6.38 -4.74
CA VAL A 9 0.84 -6.58 -3.32
C VAL A 9 1.94 -7.63 -3.28
N LEU A 10 3.12 -7.23 -2.84
CA LEU A 10 4.33 -8.04 -2.94
C LEU A 10 4.48 -9.01 -1.78
N THR A 11 3.98 -8.63 -0.60
CA THR A 11 4.16 -9.39 0.63
C THR A 11 2.86 -9.57 1.39
N ALA A 12 2.78 -10.65 2.17
CA ALA A 12 1.71 -10.81 3.13
C ALA A 12 1.83 -9.74 4.23
N PRO A 13 0.71 -9.27 4.80
CA PRO A 13 0.75 -8.32 5.91
C PRO A 13 1.62 -8.81 7.06
N LYS A 14 2.61 -7.99 7.44
CA LYS A 14 3.49 -8.22 8.60
C LYS A 14 3.22 -7.16 9.65
N PHE A 15 3.24 -7.52 10.93
CA PHE A 15 3.13 -6.52 11.99
C PHE A 15 4.50 -5.85 12.18
N ASN A 16 4.55 -4.54 12.04
CA ASN A 16 5.74 -3.72 12.30
C ASN A 16 5.68 -3.23 13.76
N PHE A 17 6.64 -3.67 14.57
CA PHE A 17 6.68 -3.36 16.00
C PHE A 17 7.14 -1.92 16.29
N ASP A 18 7.94 -1.34 15.40
CA ASP A 18 8.45 0.03 15.56
C ASP A 18 7.33 1.05 15.32
N GLU A 19 6.50 0.80 14.30
CA GLU A 19 5.35 1.64 13.97
C GLU A 19 4.08 1.27 14.76
N GLY A 20 4.03 0.07 15.36
CA GLY A 20 2.82 -0.46 15.99
C GLY A 20 1.66 -0.70 15.00
N LEU A 21 1.98 -0.88 13.72
CA LEU A 21 1.03 -0.98 12.61
C LEU A 21 1.31 -2.22 11.74
N TRP A 22 0.32 -2.65 10.98
CA TRP A 22 0.48 -3.68 9.96
C TRP A 22 1.06 -3.06 8.69
N GLU A 23 2.16 -3.61 8.22
CA GLU A 23 2.88 -3.20 7.02
C GLU A 23 2.59 -4.16 5.86
N VAL A 24 2.38 -3.60 4.67
CA VAL A 24 2.20 -4.33 3.41
C VAL A 24 3.06 -3.67 2.34
N GLU A 25 3.94 -4.43 1.69
CA GLU A 25 4.67 -3.92 0.53
C GLU A 25 3.79 -3.98 -0.71
N VAL A 26 3.65 -2.84 -1.38
CA VAL A 26 2.83 -2.68 -2.56
C VAL A 26 3.59 -1.98 -3.67
N VAL A 27 3.12 -2.19 -4.90
CA VAL A 27 3.55 -1.44 -6.07
C VAL A 27 2.41 -0.56 -6.52
N TYR A 28 2.67 0.74 -6.68
CA TYR A 28 1.71 1.65 -7.29
C TYR A 28 2.11 2.06 -8.70
N LYS A 29 1.08 2.33 -9.51
CA LYS A 29 1.21 3.03 -10.79
C LYS A 29 0.66 4.44 -10.61
N ASP A 30 1.50 5.45 -10.84
CA ASP A 30 1.06 6.82 -11.03
C ASP A 30 0.92 7.08 -12.54
N SER A 31 0.15 8.10 -12.89
CA SER A 31 0.03 8.70 -14.23
C SER A 31 1.38 9.12 -14.85
N ILE A 32 2.41 9.31 -14.02
CA ILE A 32 3.74 9.80 -14.43
C ILE A 32 4.83 8.74 -14.22
N ASN A 33 4.78 7.98 -13.12
CA ASN A 33 5.85 7.06 -12.73
C ASN A 33 5.45 5.58 -12.78
N ASN A 34 6.37 4.81 -13.34
CA ASN A 34 6.29 3.38 -13.55
C ASN A 34 6.64 2.65 -12.25
N GLN A 35 5.65 1.98 -11.65
CA GLN A 35 5.82 0.90 -10.68
C GLN A 35 6.82 1.16 -9.53
N GLU A 36 6.54 2.15 -8.69
CA GLU A 36 7.35 2.38 -7.50
C GLU A 36 6.87 1.47 -6.35
N LYS A 37 7.84 0.84 -5.67
CA LYS A 37 7.60 -0.02 -4.50
C LYS A 37 7.49 0.85 -3.25
N THR A 38 6.48 0.61 -2.44
CA THR A 38 6.29 1.31 -1.17
C THR A 38 5.70 0.40 -0.11
N SER A 39 5.83 0.79 1.15
CA SER A 39 5.18 0.13 2.28
C SER A 39 3.95 0.93 2.72
N LEU A 40 2.80 0.26 2.82
CA LEU A 40 1.58 0.80 3.40
C LEU A 40 1.44 0.34 4.85
N PHE A 41 1.19 1.29 5.75
CA PHE A 41 0.96 1.03 7.17
C PHE A 41 -0.52 1.20 7.51
N VAL A 42 -1.11 0.19 8.14
CA VAL A 42 -2.53 0.18 8.52
C VAL A 42 -2.73 -0.35 9.93
N LYS A 43 -3.79 0.10 10.59
CA LYS A 43 -4.03 -0.20 12.01
C LYS A 43 -4.41 -1.65 12.29
N THR A 44 -5.07 -2.32 11.34
CA THR A 44 -5.59 -3.68 11.56
C THR A 44 -5.11 -4.64 10.49
N LYS A 45 -4.91 -5.91 10.88
CA LYS A 45 -4.62 -7.00 9.95
C LYS A 45 -5.69 -7.15 8.88
N ALA A 46 -6.96 -6.94 9.27
CA ALA A 46 -8.09 -7.05 8.36
C ALA A 46 -8.04 -6.00 7.25
N ASP A 47 -7.64 -4.77 7.58
CA ASP A 47 -7.49 -3.71 6.57
C ASP A 47 -6.28 -3.97 5.67
N ALA A 48 -5.19 -4.51 6.23
CA ALA A 48 -4.03 -4.94 5.44
C ALA A 48 -4.40 -6.03 4.42
N LEU A 49 -5.24 -7.00 4.81
CA LEU A 49 -5.73 -8.06 3.93
C LEU A 49 -6.73 -7.57 2.87
N LYS A 50 -7.40 -6.44 3.11
CA LYS A 50 -8.27 -5.81 2.09
C LYS A 50 -7.48 -5.08 1.01
N ILE A 51 -6.21 -4.74 1.27
CA ILE A 51 -5.32 -4.17 0.25
C ILE A 51 -5.05 -5.29 -0.78
N ARG A 52 -5.63 -5.12 -1.97
CA ARG A 52 -5.55 -6.06 -3.09
C ARG A 52 -5.28 -5.30 -4.37
N LYS A 53 -4.87 -6.01 -5.44
CA LYS A 53 -4.71 -5.45 -6.78
C LYS A 53 -5.92 -4.60 -7.18
N GLY A 54 -5.67 -3.40 -7.71
CA GLY A 54 -6.69 -2.49 -8.24
C GLY A 54 -7.27 -1.50 -7.21
N PHE A 55 -6.70 -1.40 -6.00
CA PHE A 55 -7.14 -0.41 -5.01
C PHE A 55 -6.60 0.98 -5.35
N ILE A 56 -7.45 2.03 -5.31
CA ILE A 56 -7.03 3.40 -5.60
C ILE A 56 -6.86 4.15 -4.28
N LEU A 57 -5.66 4.65 -4.02
CA LEU A 57 -5.38 5.50 -2.86
C LEU A 57 -5.22 6.97 -3.27
N PRO A 58 -5.83 7.90 -2.52
CA PRO A 58 -5.49 9.31 -2.63
C PRO A 58 -4.10 9.52 -2.04
N VAL A 59 -3.16 9.98 -2.86
CA VAL A 59 -1.82 10.36 -2.41
C VAL A 59 -1.85 11.84 -2.05
N LYS A 60 -1.52 12.19 -0.80
CA LYS A 60 -1.28 13.57 -0.41
C LYS A 60 0.11 13.99 -0.91
N GLU A 61 0.17 15.20 -1.49
CA GLU A 61 1.45 15.89 -1.79
C GLU A 61 2.18 16.28 -0.51
#